data_AF-A0A672YPQ2-F1
#
_entry.id   AF-A0A672YPQ2-F1
#
_cell.length_a   1.000
_cell.length_b   1.000
_cell.length_c   1.000
_cell.angle_alpha   90.00
_cell.angle_beta   90.00
_cell.angle_gamma   90.00
#
_symmetry.space_group_name_H-M   'P 1'
#
loop_
_entity.id
_entity.type
_entity.pdbx_description
1 polymer ?
#
loop_
_entity_poly.entity_id
_entity_poly.type
_entity_poly.pdbx_seq_one_letter_code
_entity_poly.pdbx_strand_id
1 'polypeptide(L)'
;RPHQSKPHIVRPVEEITEDDLQLVADNMTDKVYNSITGSTCHQCRQKTVDTKTCCRSEHCRGIQGQFCGPCLRNRYGEDVRKALLDPEWRCPPCRGICNCSFCRQREGRCPTGILFPLAQYHGFSDVHSYLSSLNQSFIAMK
;
A
#
# COMPACT_ATOMS: atom_id res chain seq x y z
N ARG A 1 -10.71 -14.55 10.98
CA ARG A 1 -11.72 -15.20 10.10
C ARG A 1 -11.05 -15.58 8.78
N PRO A 2 -10.80 -16.86 8.51
CA PRO A 2 -10.46 -17.27 7.15
C PRO A 2 -11.75 -17.33 6.32
N HIS A 3 -11.65 -17.00 5.03
CA HIS A 3 -12.61 -17.33 3.95
C HIS A 3 -13.88 -16.49 3.63
N GLN A 4 -14.05 -15.25 4.09
CA GLN A 4 -15.19 -14.41 3.60
C GLN A 4 -14.80 -13.15 2.81
N SER A 5 -13.55 -12.98 2.42
CA SER A 5 -13.17 -11.90 1.50
C SER A 5 -13.47 -12.33 0.07
N LYS A 6 -14.27 -11.52 -0.65
CA LYS A 6 -14.50 -11.68 -2.09
C LYS A 6 -13.17 -11.83 -2.84
N PRO A 7 -13.14 -12.62 -3.93
CA PRO A 7 -11.98 -12.70 -4.79
C PRO A 7 -11.59 -11.30 -5.26
N HIS A 8 -10.29 -11.01 -5.24
CA HIS A 8 -9.74 -9.80 -5.84
C HIS A 8 -9.89 -9.92 -7.36
N ILE A 9 -10.47 -8.92 -8.00
CA ILE A 9 -10.59 -8.87 -9.46
C ILE A 9 -9.30 -8.26 -9.99
N VAL A 10 -8.53 -9.03 -10.76
CA VAL A 10 -7.33 -8.54 -11.44
C VAL A 10 -7.77 -7.78 -12.68
N ARG A 11 -7.66 -6.46 -12.65
CA ARG A 11 -7.87 -5.58 -13.80
C ARG A 11 -6.61 -5.56 -14.67
N PRO A 12 -6.64 -5.92 -15.96
CA PRO A 12 -5.46 -5.89 -16.83
C PRO A 12 -4.90 -4.46 -17.00
N VAL A 13 -3.64 -4.33 -17.41
CA VAL A 13 -2.97 -3.02 -17.52
C VAL A 13 -3.50 -2.21 -18.69
N GLU A 14 -3.95 -2.89 -19.75
CA GLU A 14 -4.51 -2.31 -20.97
C GLU A 14 -5.86 -1.62 -20.72
N GLU A 15 -6.54 -1.99 -19.64
CA GLU A 15 -7.77 -1.32 -19.22
C GLU A 15 -7.53 -0.04 -18.42
N ILE A 16 -6.30 0.23 -17.97
CA ILE A 16 -5.99 1.46 -17.21
C ILE A 16 -6.04 2.66 -18.14
N THR A 17 -6.91 3.62 -17.86
CA THR A 17 -7.07 4.83 -18.66
C THR A 17 -6.21 5.96 -18.11
N GLU A 18 -6.04 7.01 -18.91
CA GLU A 18 -5.38 8.23 -18.46
C GLU A 18 -6.15 8.90 -17.29
N ASP A 19 -7.48 8.86 -17.32
CA ASP A 19 -8.32 9.37 -16.22
C ASP A 19 -8.05 8.63 -14.90
N ASP A 20 -7.83 7.31 -14.95
CA ASP A 20 -7.44 6.55 -13.76
C ASP A 20 -6.13 7.08 -13.16
N LEU A 21 -5.14 7.37 -14.02
CA LEU A 21 -3.83 7.86 -13.60
C LEU A 21 -3.91 9.29 -13.05
N GLN A 22 -4.75 10.14 -13.62
CA GLN A 22 -4.98 11.51 -13.14
C GLN A 22 -5.73 11.55 -11.81
N LEU A 23 -6.61 10.59 -11.56
CA LEU A 23 -7.36 10.46 -10.30
C LEU A 23 -6.55 9.88 -9.13
N VAL A 24 -5.27 9.54 -9.33
CA VAL A 24 -4.38 9.15 -8.23
C VAL A 24 -4.11 10.36 -7.34
N ALA A 25 -4.45 10.27 -6.05
CA ALA A 25 -4.15 11.33 -5.10
C ALA A 25 -2.64 11.45 -4.85
N ASP A 26 -2.08 12.67 -4.91
CA ASP A 26 -0.68 12.92 -4.62
C ASP A 26 -0.43 13.24 -3.14
N ASN A 27 -1.41 13.86 -2.46
CA ASN A 27 -1.36 14.17 -1.03
C ASN A 27 -2.58 13.62 -0.27
N MET A 28 -2.47 13.57 1.06
CA MET A 28 -3.58 13.11 1.91
C MET A 28 -4.78 14.06 1.87
N THR A 29 -4.54 15.36 1.62
CA THR A 29 -5.55 16.42 1.53
C THR A 29 -6.37 16.38 0.26
N ASP A 30 -5.85 15.75 -0.79
CA ASP A 30 -6.47 15.73 -2.13
C ASP A 30 -7.59 14.68 -2.21
N LYS A 31 -7.76 13.88 -1.15
CA LYS A 31 -8.63 12.72 -1.12
C LYS A 31 -10.06 13.11 -0.78
N VAL A 32 -10.99 12.83 -1.69
CA VAL A 32 -12.42 13.01 -1.45
C VAL A 32 -13.04 11.72 -0.90
N TYR A 33 -13.59 11.79 0.31
CA TYR A 33 -14.26 10.67 0.97
C TYR A 33 -15.61 10.38 0.32
N ASN A 34 -15.90 9.10 0.08
CA ASN A 34 -17.21 8.66 -0.40
C ASN A 34 -17.54 7.26 0.14
N SER A 35 -18.50 7.18 1.04
CA SER A 35 -18.89 5.94 1.70
C SER A 35 -19.65 4.97 0.80
N ILE A 36 -20.13 5.41 -0.37
CA ILE A 36 -20.94 4.61 -1.29
C ILE A 36 -20.04 4.08 -2.39
N THR A 37 -19.49 4.97 -3.22
CA THR A 37 -18.76 4.62 -4.45
C THR A 37 -17.24 4.57 -4.31
N GLY A 38 -16.69 5.07 -3.19
CA GLY A 38 -15.24 5.05 -2.97
C GLY A 38 -14.66 3.65 -2.82
N SER A 39 -13.35 3.53 -2.98
CA SER A 39 -12.58 2.32 -2.68
C SER A 39 -11.76 2.51 -1.41
N THR A 40 -11.50 1.42 -0.67
CA THR A 40 -10.82 1.49 0.63
C THR A 40 -9.34 1.21 0.48
N CYS A 41 -8.48 2.16 0.91
CA CYS A 41 -7.05 1.92 0.97
C CYS A 41 -6.68 0.95 2.10
N HIS A 42 -5.88 -0.08 1.82
CA HIS A 42 -5.37 -1.05 2.79
C HIS A 42 -4.67 -0.39 3.98
N GLN A 43 -3.85 0.63 3.72
CA GLN A 43 -2.97 1.23 4.71
C GLN A 43 -3.68 2.20 5.65
N CYS A 44 -4.40 3.20 5.10
CA CYS A 44 -5.07 4.23 5.89
C CYS A 44 -6.56 3.92 6.14
N ARG A 45 -7.12 2.93 5.45
CA ARG A 45 -8.52 2.46 5.59
C ARG A 45 -9.58 3.51 5.27
N GLN A 46 -9.19 4.62 4.67
CA GLN A 46 -10.12 5.63 4.17
C GLN A 46 -10.78 5.12 2.88
N LYS A 47 -12.09 5.35 2.76
CA LYS A 47 -12.90 5.02 1.59
C LYS A 47 -13.10 6.29 0.75
N THR A 48 -12.36 6.38 -0.34
CA THR A 48 -12.20 7.62 -1.11
C THR A 48 -12.27 7.33 -2.61
N VAL A 49 -12.58 8.34 -3.42
CA VAL A 49 -12.81 8.19 -4.87
C VAL A 49 -11.53 8.15 -5.71
N ASP A 50 -10.38 8.52 -5.14
CA ASP A 50 -9.08 8.45 -5.81
C ASP A 50 -8.76 7.03 -6.29
N THR A 51 -8.08 6.94 -7.43
CA THR A 51 -7.58 5.69 -7.96
C THR A 51 -6.54 5.09 -7.03
N LYS A 52 -6.68 3.79 -6.78
CA LYS A 52 -5.78 2.99 -5.93
C LYS A 52 -5.17 1.90 -6.77
N THR A 53 -4.07 1.33 -6.28
CA THR A 53 -3.44 0.18 -6.94
C THR A 53 -4.39 -1.02 -7.11
N CYS A 54 -4.08 -1.87 -8.09
CA CYS A 54 -4.70 -3.17 -8.29
C CYS A 54 -3.61 -4.24 -8.33
N CYS A 55 -3.59 -5.17 -7.37
CA CYS A 55 -2.59 -6.24 -7.32
C CYS A 55 -2.78 -7.21 -8.49
N ARG A 56 -1.68 -7.71 -9.06
CA ARG A 56 -1.70 -8.68 -10.17
C ARG A 56 -1.66 -10.14 -9.70
N SER A 57 -1.50 -10.37 -8.40
CA SER A 57 -1.52 -11.72 -7.81
C SER A 57 -2.94 -12.30 -7.76
N GLU A 58 -3.14 -13.49 -8.35
CA GLU A 58 -4.38 -14.27 -8.26
C GLU A 58 -4.75 -14.68 -6.83
N HIS A 59 -3.75 -14.73 -5.94
CA HIS A 59 -3.94 -15.06 -4.53
C HIS A 59 -4.25 -13.84 -3.66
N CYS A 60 -4.25 -12.62 -4.22
CA CYS A 60 -4.66 -11.42 -3.50
C CYS A 60 -6.15 -11.51 -3.12
N ARG A 61 -6.53 -10.96 -1.95
CA ARG A 61 -7.91 -11.04 -1.46
C ARG A 61 -8.43 -9.70 -0.97
N GLY A 62 -9.71 -9.44 -1.25
CA GLY A 62 -10.42 -8.23 -0.81
C GLY A 62 -9.64 -6.94 -1.11
N ILE A 63 -9.49 -6.09 -0.10
CA ILE A 63 -8.85 -4.76 -0.24
C ILE A 63 -7.32 -4.79 -0.08
N GLN A 64 -6.68 -5.96 0.08
CA GLN A 64 -5.23 -6.06 0.33
C GLN A 64 -4.38 -5.45 -0.79
N GLY A 65 -4.88 -5.48 -2.02
CA GLY A 65 -4.19 -4.94 -3.20
C GLY A 65 -4.34 -3.43 -3.40
N GLN A 66 -5.15 -2.74 -2.61
CA GLN A 66 -5.55 -1.35 -2.85
C GLN A 66 -4.77 -0.38 -1.97
N PHE A 67 -3.92 0.45 -2.55
CA PHE A 67 -3.20 1.52 -1.88
C PHE A 67 -3.44 2.85 -2.60
N CYS A 68 -3.74 3.90 -1.85
CA CYS A 68 -3.75 5.27 -2.37
C CYS A 68 -2.31 5.80 -2.51
N GLY A 69 -2.11 6.80 -3.38
CA GLY A 69 -0.82 7.41 -3.69
C GLY A 69 0.07 7.69 -2.48
N PRO A 70 -0.39 8.50 -1.49
CA PRO A 70 0.46 8.88 -0.37
C PRO A 70 0.85 7.69 0.51
N CYS A 71 -0.03 6.69 0.63
CA CYS A 71 0.24 5.52 1.44
C CYS A 71 1.26 4.60 0.79
N LEU A 72 1.16 4.35 -0.51
CA LEU A 72 2.12 3.50 -1.20
C LEU A 72 3.50 4.16 -1.20
N ARG A 73 3.56 5.45 -1.57
CA ARG A 73 4.79 6.24 -1.60
C ARG A 73 5.47 6.32 -0.24
N ASN A 74 4.77 6.83 0.77
CA ASN A 74 5.42 7.12 2.05
C ASN A 74 5.72 5.85 2.87
N ARG A 75 5.01 4.74 2.63
CA ARG A 75 5.23 3.49 3.39
C ARG A 75 6.17 2.51 2.72
N TYR A 76 6.25 2.52 1.39
CA TYR A 76 6.95 1.49 0.60
C TYR A 76 7.82 2.06 -0.53
N GLY A 77 7.87 3.37 -0.73
CA GLY A 77 8.71 4.00 -1.75
C GLY A 77 8.21 3.79 -3.19
N GLU A 78 6.97 3.32 -3.36
CA GLU A 78 6.40 2.96 -4.66
C GLU A 78 5.38 3.98 -5.16
N ASP A 79 5.27 4.12 -6.48
CA ASP A 79 4.33 5.02 -7.15
C ASP A 79 3.11 4.26 -7.69
N VAL A 80 1.91 4.78 -7.45
CA VAL A 80 0.66 4.12 -7.84
C VAL A 80 0.47 4.07 -9.35
N ARG A 81 0.88 5.12 -10.07
CA ARG A 81 0.74 5.18 -11.54
C ARG A 81 1.63 4.12 -12.18
N LYS A 82 2.88 3.98 -11.72
CA LYS A 82 3.79 2.90 -12.13
C LYS A 82 3.23 1.51 -11.78
N ALA A 83 2.71 1.34 -10.56
CA ALA A 83 2.13 0.07 -10.12
C ALA A 83 0.90 -0.35 -10.95
N LEU A 84 0.08 0.59 -11.41
CA LEU A 84 -1.09 0.31 -12.25
C LEU A 84 -0.68 -0.16 -13.66
N LEU A 85 0.41 0.37 -14.21
CA LEU A 85 0.90 0.06 -15.55
C LEU A 85 1.84 -1.15 -15.60
N ASP A 86 2.20 -1.72 -14.45
CA ASP A 86 3.06 -2.89 -14.35
C ASP A 86 2.20 -4.19 -14.27
N PRO A 87 2.30 -5.10 -15.26
CA PRO A 87 1.52 -6.34 -15.28
C PRO A 87 1.96 -7.35 -14.21
N GLU A 88 3.16 -7.19 -13.66
CA GLU A 88 3.72 -8.08 -12.64
C GLU A 88 3.66 -7.49 -11.23
N TRP A 89 3.08 -6.28 -11.06
CA TRP A 89 3.06 -5.62 -9.78
C TRP A 89 2.29 -6.41 -8.71
N ARG A 90 2.99 -6.69 -7.59
CA ARG A 90 2.42 -7.37 -6.42
C ARG A 90 2.38 -6.42 -5.23
N CYS A 91 1.25 -6.37 -4.54
CA CYS A 91 1.09 -5.47 -3.40
C CYS A 91 1.99 -5.87 -2.20
N PRO A 92 2.29 -4.92 -1.28
CA PRO A 92 3.11 -5.19 -0.10
C PRO A 92 2.66 -6.40 0.74
N PRO A 93 1.34 -6.63 0.97
CA PRO A 93 0.88 -7.85 1.64
C PRO A 93 1.22 -9.14 0.89
N CYS A 94 1.06 -9.19 -0.44
CA CYS A 94 1.37 -10.38 -1.24
C CYS A 94 2.87 -10.66 -1.31
N ARG A 95 3.72 -9.64 -1.14
CA ARG A 95 5.18 -9.77 -1.03
C ARG A 95 5.68 -10.06 0.39
N GLY A 96 4.80 -10.06 1.40
CA GLY A 96 5.19 -10.27 2.80
C GLY A 96 5.96 -9.10 3.42
N ILE A 97 5.86 -7.89 2.87
CA ILE A 97 6.59 -6.70 3.35
C ILE A 97 5.67 -5.63 3.97
N CYS A 98 4.37 -5.91 4.10
CA CYS A 98 3.40 -4.93 4.59
C CYS A 98 3.72 -4.50 6.03
N ASN A 99 3.88 -3.19 6.24
CA ASN A 99 4.17 -2.60 7.55
C ASN A 99 2.93 -1.96 8.21
N CYS A 100 1.72 -2.27 7.72
CA CYS A 100 0.49 -1.79 8.35
C CYS A 100 0.23 -2.45 9.71
N SER A 101 -0.53 -1.77 10.58
CA SER A 101 -0.77 -2.24 11.95
C SER A 101 -1.47 -3.60 12.02
N PHE A 102 -2.43 -3.89 11.14
CA PHE A 102 -3.14 -5.17 11.15
C PHE A 102 -2.28 -6.34 10.65
N CYS A 103 -1.50 -6.14 9.59
CA CYS A 103 -0.59 -7.18 9.10
C CYS A 103 0.47 -7.50 10.15
N ARG A 104 1.09 -6.48 10.74
CA ARG A 104 2.07 -6.69 11.82
C ARG A 104 1.47 -7.38 13.03
N GLN A 105 0.28 -6.99 13.48
CA GLN A 105 -0.38 -7.64 14.61
C GLN A 105 -0.68 -9.11 14.32
N ARG A 106 -1.09 -9.45 13.08
CA ARG A 106 -1.30 -10.84 12.65
C ARG A 106 -0.02 -11.67 12.69
N GLU A 107 1.13 -11.03 12.48
CA GLU A 107 2.46 -11.63 12.60
C GLU A 107 3.04 -11.58 14.03
N GLY A 108 2.26 -11.15 15.03
CA GLY A 108 2.72 -11.02 16.42
C GLY A 108 3.69 -9.86 16.67
N ARG A 109 3.75 -8.87 15.77
CA ARG A 109 4.62 -7.69 15.86
C ARG A 109 3.85 -6.46 16.32
N CYS A 110 4.50 -5.57 17.08
CA CYS A 110 3.94 -4.27 17.43
C CYS A 110 3.63 -3.43 16.18
N PRO A 111 2.53 -2.64 16.18
CA PRO A 111 2.19 -1.74 15.09
C PRO A 111 3.23 -0.62 14.96
N THR A 112 3.45 -0.10 13.75
CA THR A 112 4.45 0.97 13.51
C THR A 112 3.99 2.37 13.93
N GLY A 113 2.69 2.59 14.14
CA GLY A 113 2.13 3.94 14.24
C GLY A 113 2.39 4.81 12.99
N ILE A 114 2.41 6.13 13.21
CA ILE A 114 2.75 7.15 12.21
C ILE A 114 4.29 7.24 12.14
N LEU A 115 4.90 6.41 11.28
CA LEU A 115 6.36 6.24 11.26
C LEU A 115 7.08 7.09 10.20
N PHE A 116 6.35 7.65 9.24
CA PHE A 116 6.95 8.37 8.11
C PHE A 116 7.77 9.61 8.52
N PRO A 117 7.30 10.49 9.43
CA PRO A 117 8.11 11.64 9.85
C PRO A 117 9.45 11.24 10.49
N LEU A 118 9.45 10.14 11.26
CA LEU A 118 10.69 9.60 11.84
C LEU A 118 11.63 9.03 10.78
N ALA A 119 11.08 8.31 9.79
CA ALA A 119 11.88 7.82 8.66
C ALA A 119 12.55 8.99 7.90
N GLN A 120 11.80 10.07 7.64
CA GLN A 120 12.34 11.28 7.01
C GLN A 120 13.42 11.96 7.87
N TYR A 121 13.21 12.05 9.18
CA TYR A 121 14.22 12.59 10.10
C TYR A 121 15.55 11.82 10.02
N HIS A 122 15.49 10.52 9.77
CA HIS A 122 16.66 9.67 9.55
C HIS A 122 17.15 9.60 8.10
N GLY A 123 16.64 10.46 7.21
CA GLY A 123 17.09 10.56 5.81
C GLY A 123 16.47 9.55 4.84
N PHE A 124 15.41 8.84 5.25
CA PHE A 124 14.71 7.89 4.38
C PHE A 124 13.49 8.52 3.71
N SER A 125 13.28 8.18 2.44
CA SER A 125 12.12 8.62 1.64
C SER A 125 10.87 7.77 1.87
N ASP A 126 10.97 6.65 2.59
CA ASP A 126 9.86 5.78 2.92
C ASP A 126 10.11 4.93 4.18
N VAL A 127 9.03 4.44 4.78
CA VAL A 127 9.08 3.65 6.02
C VAL A 127 9.69 2.26 5.83
N HIS A 128 9.48 1.60 4.69
CA HIS A 128 9.98 0.25 4.46
C HIS A 128 11.51 0.24 4.38
N SER A 129 12.12 1.19 3.68
CA SER A 129 13.56 1.38 3.62
C SER A 129 14.15 1.64 5.01
N TYR A 130 13.53 2.53 5.79
CA TYR A 130 13.95 2.80 7.18
C TYR A 130 13.88 1.54 8.06
N LEU A 131 12.77 0.79 8.02
CA LEU A 131 12.66 -0.45 8.81
C LEU A 131 13.66 -1.52 8.36
N SER A 132 13.98 -1.58 7.07
CA SER A 132 14.92 -2.54 6.52
C SER A 132 16.36 -2.24 6.96
N SER A 133 16.75 -0.96 7.02
CA SER A 133 18.07 -0.57 7.51
C SER A 133 18.29 -0.92 8.99
N LEU A 134 17.24 -0.82 9.81
CA LEU A 134 17.29 -1.24 11.22
C LEU A 134 17.49 -2.75 11.34
N ASN A 135 16.83 -3.56 10.51
CA ASN A 135 17.01 -5.01 10.57
C ASN A 135 18.41 -5.45 10.10
N GLN A 136 18.99 -4.75 9.10
CA GLN A 136 20.35 -5.01 8.65
C GLN A 136 21.40 -4.63 9.70
N SER A 137 21.19 -3.52 10.42
CA SER A 137 22.09 -3.15 11.51
C SER A 137 22.06 -4.17 12.66
N PHE A 138 20.90 -4.75 12.99
CA PHE A 138 20.80 -5.84 13.96
C PHE A 138 21.49 -7.14 13.53
N ILE A 139 21.58 -7.44 12.23
CA ILE A 139 22.31 -8.60 11.70
C ILE A 139 23.81 -8.32 11.67
N ALA A 140 24.23 -7.09 11.29
CA ALA A 140 25.64 -6.70 11.24
C ALA A 140 26.29 -6.55 12.63
N MET A 141 25.48 -6.50 13.71
CA MET A 141 25.93 -6.48 15.11
C MET A 141 25.91 -7.87 15.77
N LYS A 142 25.56 -8.93 15.04
CA LYS A 142 25.69 -10.33 15.46
C LYS A 142 26.84 -10.99 14.73
#